data_AF-A0A9W6F008-F1
#
_entry.id   AF-A0A9W6F008-F1
#
_cell.length_a   1.000
_cell.length_b   1.000
_cell.length_c   1.000
_cell.angle_alpha   90.00
_cell.angle_beta   90.00
_cell.angle_gamma   90.00
#
_symmetry.space_group_name_H-M   'P 1'
#
loop_
_entity.id
_entity.type
_entity.pdbx_description
1 polymer ?
#
loop_
_entity_poly.entity_id
_entity_poly.type
_entity_poly.pdbx_seq_one_letter_code
_entity_poly.pdbx_strand_id
1 'polypeptide(L)'
;MDVDGDGLDEGLLHDLFTCLEQDADGQNGDVVESSSMKLAQGIDALQREGQGLATTVAARKQLPARQQQKLSSDKASQGSFGSEGRSKRARDADKVKELEAIAAAKMEQFAALLQRNNELKFKSKILADAVMLRDIQLRIVKEAGRSSSPWPIPSLPGGGGTAGSGLTDPVLAELQLLRTAAQAVHAPGSVRLLLAPEVDASLEQTDVVIVGRQQVAASWKGFVAEASTLLLALDVNPADEAAACRMKQVTAEISRLCRHMSLLAPDTMLAVMQTHLETSTELTTPEPGFWSQVLQSLRLTEEQLRELRAVYELFSGIMRRILAERRAVQAQLSAGLQAEPRPPLVAQQQVPPEAEVLPSLERNMRKEGAAHLLVRAFMFGRVLSIVQMCRAAVHSYPYFPNPTGLAAAATGVSV
;
A
#
# COMPACT_ATOMS: atom_id res chain seq x y z
N MET A 1 15.71 31.01 0.31
CA MET A 1 14.28 30.85 -0.01
C MET A 1 13.94 29.44 0.36
N ASP A 2 13.65 29.24 1.64
CA ASP A 2 13.17 27.96 2.15
C ASP A 2 11.74 27.78 1.65
N VAL A 3 11.57 26.82 0.75
CA VAL A 3 10.27 26.44 0.22
C VAL A 3 9.83 25.23 1.03
N ASP A 4 8.87 25.45 1.94
CA ASP A 4 8.16 24.43 2.69
C ASP A 4 7.61 23.36 1.73
N GLY A 5 8.23 22.18 1.77
CA GLY A 5 7.98 21.06 0.86
C GLY A 5 6.99 20.01 1.37
N ASP A 6 6.36 20.24 2.52
CA ASP A 6 5.55 19.21 3.23
C ASP A 6 4.07 19.17 2.84
N GLY A 7 3.58 20.11 2.00
CA GLY A 7 2.13 20.26 1.76
C GLY A 7 1.49 19.27 0.77
N LEU A 8 2.27 18.60 -0.10
CA LEU A 8 1.70 17.78 -1.19
C LEU A 8 1.44 16.31 -0.80
N ASP A 9 2.12 15.80 0.22
CA ASP A 9 1.90 14.42 0.72
C ASP A 9 0.64 14.32 1.61
N GLU A 10 0.14 15.45 2.12
CA GLU A 10 -1.11 15.46 2.89
C GLU A 10 -2.33 15.22 2.00
N GLY A 11 -2.38 15.74 0.77
CA GLY A 11 -3.54 15.63 -0.13
C GLY A 11 -3.86 14.20 -0.57
N LEU A 12 -2.86 13.42 -1.01
CA LEU A 12 -3.08 12.03 -1.47
C LEU A 12 -3.51 11.08 -0.35
N LEU A 13 -2.98 11.29 0.86
CA LEU A 13 -3.40 10.54 2.03
C LEU A 13 -4.74 11.02 2.56
N HIS A 14 -5.01 12.34 2.50
CA HIS A 14 -6.33 12.90 2.80
C HIS A 14 -7.37 12.29 1.87
N ASP A 15 -7.12 12.16 0.56
CA ASP A 15 -8.03 11.50 -0.38
C ASP A 15 -8.26 10.01 -0.06
N LEU A 16 -7.20 9.27 0.31
CA LEU A 16 -7.32 7.88 0.76
C LEU A 16 -8.18 7.75 2.03
N PHE A 17 -8.01 8.67 2.99
CA PHE A 17 -8.80 8.72 4.22
C PHE A 17 -10.21 9.26 3.99
N THR A 18 -10.39 10.21 3.07
CA THR A 18 -11.69 10.77 2.69
C THR A 18 -12.51 9.71 1.97
N CYS A 19 -11.89 8.86 1.14
CA CYS A 19 -12.56 7.69 0.56
C CYS A 19 -12.87 6.60 1.61
N LEU A 20 -12.11 6.50 2.71
CA LEU A 20 -12.45 5.65 3.84
C LEU A 20 -13.58 6.23 4.72
N GLU A 21 -13.73 7.55 4.75
CA GLU A 21 -14.75 8.28 5.52
C GLU A 21 -16.07 8.46 4.74
N GLN A 22 -16.02 8.78 3.44
CA GLN A 22 -17.20 8.99 2.57
C GLN A 22 -18.04 7.74 2.37
N ASP A 23 -17.46 6.54 2.52
CA ASP A 23 -18.19 5.27 2.45
C ASP A 23 -18.88 4.88 3.78
N ALA A 24 -18.57 5.56 4.90
CA ALA A 24 -19.35 5.42 6.13
C ALA A 24 -20.70 6.16 6.04
N ASP A 25 -20.79 7.20 5.19
CA ASP A 25 -21.96 8.05 5.03
C ASP A 25 -22.71 7.85 3.69
N GLY A 26 -22.24 6.94 2.83
CA GLY A 26 -23.03 6.37 1.74
C GLY A 26 -23.48 7.32 0.62
N GLN A 27 -22.70 8.34 0.24
CA GLN A 27 -23.08 9.24 -0.87
C GLN A 27 -21.90 9.61 -1.81
N ASN A 28 -22.13 9.37 -3.12
CA ASN A 28 -21.45 9.85 -4.34
C ASN A 28 -20.23 9.08 -4.92
N GLY A 29 -20.44 8.44 -6.08
CA GLY A 29 -19.41 7.70 -6.84
C GLY A 29 -19.11 8.17 -8.28
N ASP A 30 -19.79 9.17 -8.85
CA ASP A 30 -19.75 9.39 -10.32
C ASP A 30 -18.73 10.42 -10.86
N VAL A 31 -17.97 11.12 -10.02
CA VAL A 31 -17.18 12.30 -10.49
C VAL A 31 -15.69 11.99 -10.76
N VAL A 32 -15.14 10.87 -10.26
CA VAL A 32 -13.69 10.65 -10.19
C VAL A 32 -13.08 10.09 -11.50
N GLU A 33 -13.82 9.33 -12.30
CA GLU A 33 -13.28 8.66 -13.50
C GLU A 33 -12.89 9.62 -14.64
N SER A 34 -13.60 10.73 -14.82
CA SER A 34 -13.38 11.65 -15.95
C SER A 34 -12.08 12.47 -15.83
N SER A 35 -11.61 12.70 -14.60
CA SER A 35 -10.42 13.53 -14.34
C SER A 35 -9.11 12.75 -14.50
N SER A 36 -9.11 11.45 -14.18
CA SER A 36 -7.92 10.59 -14.27
C SER A 36 -7.46 10.37 -15.72
N MET A 37 -8.42 10.20 -16.64
CA MET A 37 -8.12 9.91 -18.04
C MET A 37 -7.51 11.12 -18.79
N LYS A 38 -7.93 12.35 -18.46
CA LYS A 38 -7.40 13.58 -19.06
C LYS A 38 -5.97 13.90 -18.61
N LEU A 39 -5.63 13.54 -17.37
CA LEU A 39 -4.28 13.72 -16.81
C LEU A 39 -3.27 12.80 -17.49
N ALA A 40 -3.63 11.53 -17.73
CA ALA A 40 -2.78 10.55 -18.40
C ALA A 40 -2.42 10.98 -19.84
N GLN A 41 -3.38 11.51 -20.60
CA GLN A 41 -3.16 11.98 -21.98
C GLN A 41 -2.23 13.22 -22.05
N GLY A 42 -2.30 14.13 -21.06
CA GLY A 42 -1.42 15.29 -20.99
C GLY A 42 0.04 14.92 -20.71
N ILE A 43 0.28 13.87 -19.92
CA ILE A 43 1.64 13.43 -19.54
C ILE A 43 2.37 12.79 -20.73
N ASP A 44 1.68 11.98 -21.55
CA ASP A 44 2.27 11.36 -22.74
C ASP A 44 2.67 12.37 -23.83
N ALA A 45 1.96 13.50 -23.92
CA ALA A 45 2.28 14.57 -24.86
C ALA A 45 3.60 15.28 -24.48
N LEU A 46 3.78 15.62 -23.20
CA LEU A 46 4.99 16.28 -22.69
C LEU A 46 6.23 15.38 -22.78
N GLN A 47 6.05 14.06 -22.64
CA GLN A 47 7.14 13.09 -22.70
C GLN A 47 7.71 12.93 -24.12
N ARG A 48 6.87 13.08 -25.16
CA ARG A 48 7.32 13.08 -26.57
C ARG A 48 8.08 14.36 -26.93
N GLU A 49 7.66 15.52 -26.44
CA GLU A 49 8.38 16.78 -26.69
C GLU A 49 9.77 16.80 -26.03
N GLY A 50 9.88 16.26 -24.80
CA GLY A 50 11.17 16.20 -24.08
C GLY A 50 12.23 15.33 -24.78
N GLN A 51 11.84 14.23 -25.41
CA GLN A 51 12.77 13.33 -26.12
C GLN A 51 13.34 13.95 -27.41
N GLY A 52 12.60 14.83 -28.08
CA GLY A 52 13.06 15.54 -29.28
C GLY A 52 14.12 16.61 -28.99
N LEU A 53 14.07 17.24 -27.82
CA LEU A 53 15.05 18.25 -27.40
C LEU A 53 16.37 17.61 -26.93
N ALA A 54 16.33 16.45 -26.30
CA ALA A 54 17.54 15.76 -25.84
C ALA A 54 18.40 15.23 -27.02
N THR A 55 17.76 14.72 -28.07
CA THR A 55 18.43 14.19 -29.27
C THR A 55 19.10 15.28 -30.11
N THR A 56 18.48 16.46 -30.21
CA THR A 56 19.05 17.61 -30.94
C THR A 56 20.27 18.22 -30.24
N VAL A 57 20.31 18.22 -28.91
CA VAL A 57 21.48 18.68 -28.13
C VAL A 57 22.65 17.68 -28.21
N ALA A 58 22.36 16.38 -28.19
CA ALA A 58 23.38 15.33 -28.33
C ALA A 58 24.04 15.35 -29.73
N ALA A 59 23.27 15.58 -30.80
CA ALA A 59 23.78 15.68 -32.16
C ALA A 59 24.74 16.87 -32.37
N ARG A 60 24.57 17.96 -31.61
CA ARG A 60 25.41 19.17 -31.73
C ARG A 60 26.80 19.02 -31.10
N LYS A 61 26.98 18.08 -30.16
CA LYS A 61 28.28 17.79 -29.53
C LYS A 61 29.23 16.92 -30.38
N GLN A 62 28.76 16.36 -31.51
CA GLN A 62 29.56 15.48 -32.37
C GLN A 62 30.13 16.14 -33.64
N LEU A 63 30.17 17.47 -33.73
CA LEU A 63 30.92 18.13 -34.81
C LEU A 63 32.44 18.08 -34.51
N PRO A 64 33.27 17.49 -35.41
CA PRO A 64 34.69 17.27 -35.15
C PRO A 64 35.49 18.58 -35.16
N ALA A 65 36.17 18.82 -34.05
CA ALA A 65 37.07 19.94 -33.79
C ALA A 65 38.38 19.87 -34.61
N ARG A 66 38.31 19.91 -35.95
CA ARG A 66 39.49 19.72 -36.83
C ARG A 66 39.96 20.97 -37.58
N GLN A 67 39.51 22.18 -37.24
CA GLN A 67 39.81 23.36 -38.08
C GLN A 67 40.10 24.69 -37.36
N GLN A 68 40.65 24.69 -36.14
CA GLN A 68 41.02 25.93 -35.45
C GLN A 68 42.48 26.04 -34.98
N GLN A 69 43.38 25.13 -35.38
CA GLN A 69 44.72 25.05 -34.80
C GLN A 69 45.88 25.48 -35.72
N LYS A 70 45.71 26.50 -36.59
CA LYS A 70 46.81 26.92 -37.49
C LYS A 70 47.04 28.42 -37.70
N LEU A 71 46.64 29.31 -36.78
CA LEU A 71 46.96 30.74 -36.89
C LEU A 71 47.21 31.39 -35.53
N SER A 72 48.38 31.14 -34.92
CA SER A 72 48.93 32.02 -33.89
C SER A 72 50.41 31.69 -33.62
N SER A 73 51.30 32.03 -34.56
CA SER A 73 52.66 32.46 -34.21
C SER A 73 52.81 33.93 -34.58
N ASP A 74 53.61 34.62 -33.79
CA ASP A 74 54.17 35.96 -34.04
C ASP A 74 53.24 37.16 -33.84
N LYS A 75 53.34 37.75 -32.65
CA LYS A 75 53.88 39.12 -32.52
C LYS A 75 54.10 39.49 -31.05
N ALA A 76 55.37 39.54 -30.67
CA ALA A 76 55.85 40.31 -29.55
C ALA A 76 56.15 41.74 -30.03
N SER A 77 55.54 42.75 -29.39
CA SER A 77 56.17 44.06 -29.13
C SER A 77 55.18 45.00 -28.43
N GLN A 78 55.52 45.31 -27.18
CA GLN A 78 55.42 46.61 -26.51
C GLN A 78 54.32 47.61 -26.93
N GLY A 79 53.48 47.98 -25.96
CA GLY A 79 52.56 49.10 -26.06
C GLY A 79 51.71 49.26 -24.80
N SER A 80 52.31 49.78 -23.73
CA SER A 80 51.64 50.22 -22.51
C SER A 80 50.92 51.54 -22.77
N PHE A 81 49.63 51.53 -23.13
CA PHE A 81 48.73 52.67 -22.99
C PHE A 81 47.27 52.19 -22.98
N GLY A 82 46.49 52.69 -22.01
CA GLY A 82 45.04 52.85 -22.15
C GLY A 82 44.17 51.62 -21.92
N SER A 83 43.82 51.41 -20.66
CA SER A 83 42.58 50.76 -20.21
C SER A 83 41.37 51.18 -21.06
N GLU A 84 40.48 50.20 -21.37
CA GLU A 84 39.01 50.29 -21.54
C GLU A 84 38.40 49.56 -22.75
N GLY A 85 39.20 48.94 -23.61
CA GLY A 85 38.70 48.14 -24.73
C GLY A 85 38.74 46.64 -24.49
N ARG A 86 38.00 46.07 -23.53
CA ARG A 86 37.81 44.60 -23.49
C ARG A 86 37.27 44.17 -24.85
N SER A 87 38.12 43.52 -25.66
CA SER A 87 37.82 43.11 -27.03
C SER A 87 36.47 42.41 -27.08
N LYS A 88 35.64 42.73 -28.07
CA LYS A 88 34.30 42.13 -28.26
C LYS A 88 34.32 40.60 -28.12
N ARG A 89 35.40 39.96 -28.61
CA ARG A 89 35.61 38.52 -28.50
C ARG A 89 35.71 38.01 -27.05
N ALA A 90 36.31 38.76 -26.14
CA ALA A 90 36.39 38.40 -24.73
C ALA A 90 35.00 38.46 -24.07
N ARG A 91 34.21 39.49 -24.38
CA ARG A 91 32.82 39.61 -23.88
C ARG A 91 31.93 38.49 -24.42
N ASP A 92 32.09 38.13 -25.69
CA ASP A 92 31.33 37.03 -26.31
C ASP A 92 31.74 35.67 -25.72
N ALA A 93 33.03 35.46 -25.41
CA ALA A 93 33.51 34.25 -24.74
C ALA A 93 32.96 34.13 -23.30
N ASP A 94 32.92 35.23 -22.54
CA ASP A 94 32.35 35.24 -21.19
C ASP A 94 30.84 34.91 -21.23
N LYS A 95 30.10 35.46 -22.20
CA LYS A 95 28.68 35.14 -22.41
C LYS A 95 28.45 33.68 -22.80
N VAL A 96 29.30 33.10 -23.65
CA VAL A 96 29.18 31.67 -24.00
C VAL A 96 29.39 30.80 -22.76
N LYS A 97 30.40 31.11 -21.93
CA LYS A 97 30.63 30.39 -20.67
C LYS A 97 29.45 30.53 -19.70
N GLU A 98 28.87 31.72 -19.59
CA GLU A 98 27.68 31.95 -18.77
C GLU A 98 26.48 31.13 -19.26
N LEU A 99 26.23 31.11 -20.57
CA LEU A 99 25.17 30.30 -21.16
C LEU A 99 25.41 28.79 -21.01
N GLU A 100 26.66 28.34 -21.11
CA GLU A 100 27.03 26.94 -20.84
C GLU A 100 26.79 26.57 -19.38
N ALA A 101 27.13 27.45 -18.43
CA ALA A 101 26.86 27.23 -17.01
C ALA A 101 25.35 27.19 -16.71
N ILE A 102 24.57 28.09 -17.31
CA ILE A 102 23.10 28.09 -17.19
C ILE A 102 22.52 26.82 -17.79
N ALA A 103 22.99 26.39 -18.96
CA ALA A 103 22.53 25.16 -19.61
C ALA A 103 22.86 23.93 -18.75
N ALA A 104 24.05 23.85 -18.18
CA ALA A 104 24.44 22.77 -17.26
C ALA A 104 23.56 22.73 -16.01
N ALA A 105 23.35 23.88 -15.35
CA ALA A 105 22.48 23.98 -14.18
C ALA A 105 21.02 23.60 -14.51
N LYS A 106 20.52 23.97 -15.69
CA LYS A 106 19.17 23.60 -16.15
C LYS A 106 19.06 22.11 -16.49
N MET A 107 20.10 21.49 -17.05
CA MET A 107 20.13 20.04 -17.27
C MET A 107 20.11 19.26 -15.95
N GLU A 108 20.84 19.73 -14.93
CA GLU A 108 20.82 19.12 -13.60
C GLU A 108 19.45 19.25 -12.93
N GLN A 109 18.83 20.44 -12.98
CA GLN A 109 17.46 20.65 -12.51
C GLN A 109 16.46 19.73 -13.22
N PHE A 110 16.60 19.58 -14.55
CA PHE A 110 15.72 18.70 -15.33
C PHE A 110 15.91 17.23 -14.94
N ALA A 111 17.15 16.77 -14.74
CA ALA A 111 17.43 15.41 -14.29
C ALA A 111 16.82 15.13 -12.90
N ALA A 112 16.95 16.07 -11.96
CA ALA A 112 16.34 15.96 -10.63
C ALA A 112 14.81 15.92 -10.69
N LEU A 113 14.18 16.76 -11.53
CA LEU A 113 12.73 16.73 -11.74
C LEU A 113 12.26 15.42 -12.39
N LEU A 114 13.02 14.87 -13.33
CA LEU A 114 12.70 13.61 -13.99
C LEU A 114 12.78 12.44 -13.00
N GLN A 115 13.78 12.44 -12.11
CA GLN A 115 13.88 11.48 -11.02
C GLN A 115 12.68 11.58 -10.07
N ARG A 116 12.32 12.80 -9.62
CA ARG A 116 11.15 13.04 -8.77
C ARG A 116 9.84 12.63 -9.45
N ASN A 117 9.70 12.89 -10.75
CA ASN A 117 8.53 12.48 -11.51
C ASN A 117 8.40 10.94 -11.57
N ASN A 118 9.51 10.24 -11.81
CA ASN A 118 9.54 8.78 -11.79
C ASN A 118 9.18 8.21 -10.41
N GLU A 119 9.68 8.83 -9.34
CA GLU A 119 9.32 8.46 -7.96
C GLU A 119 7.83 8.67 -7.69
N LEU A 120 7.27 9.82 -8.09
CA LEU A 120 5.84 10.11 -7.94
C LEU A 120 4.97 9.15 -8.76
N LYS A 121 5.37 8.82 -10.00
CA LYS A 121 4.68 7.80 -10.81
C LYS A 121 4.69 6.43 -10.13
N PHE A 122 5.81 6.06 -9.53
CA PHE A 122 5.94 4.82 -8.78
C PHE A 122 5.04 4.81 -7.52
N LYS A 123 5.05 5.90 -6.73
CA LYS A 123 4.16 6.06 -5.57
C LYS A 123 2.69 6.02 -5.98
N SER A 124 2.32 6.71 -7.05
CA SER A 124 0.96 6.71 -7.62
C SER A 124 0.52 5.31 -8.04
N LYS A 125 1.41 4.51 -8.65
CA LYS A 125 1.14 3.11 -8.99
C LYS A 125 0.88 2.26 -7.76
N ILE A 126 1.69 2.39 -6.70
CA ILE A 126 1.49 1.67 -5.43
C ILE A 126 0.12 2.03 -4.81
N LEU A 127 -0.24 3.31 -4.82
CA LEU A 127 -1.54 3.76 -4.32
C LEU A 127 -2.70 3.18 -5.14
N ALA A 128 -2.59 3.15 -6.47
CA ALA A 128 -3.60 2.52 -7.32
C ALA A 128 -3.76 1.02 -7.02
N ASP A 129 -2.66 0.29 -6.82
CA ASP A 129 -2.70 -1.12 -6.43
C ASP A 129 -3.34 -1.30 -5.04
N ALA A 130 -3.04 -0.42 -4.08
CA ALA A 130 -3.61 -0.47 -2.74
C ALA A 130 -5.12 -0.19 -2.72
N VAL A 131 -5.59 0.78 -3.50
CA VAL A 131 -7.03 1.07 -3.66
C VAL A 131 -7.74 -0.13 -4.28
N MET A 132 -7.16 -0.73 -5.32
CA MET A 132 -7.73 -1.93 -5.94
C MET A 132 -7.82 -3.12 -4.97
N LEU A 133 -6.80 -3.33 -4.13
CA LEU A 133 -6.85 -4.37 -3.08
C LEU A 133 -7.93 -4.09 -2.03
N ARG A 134 -8.14 -2.82 -1.65
CA ARG A 134 -9.25 -2.41 -0.77
C ARG A 134 -10.60 -2.73 -1.41
N ASP A 135 -10.78 -2.41 -2.69
CA ASP A 135 -12.06 -2.66 -3.38
C ASP A 135 -12.39 -4.17 -3.43
N ILE A 136 -11.37 -5.01 -3.61
CA ILE A 136 -11.52 -6.47 -3.49
C ILE A 136 -11.97 -6.87 -2.08
N GLN A 137 -11.38 -6.29 -1.03
CA GLN A 137 -11.79 -6.57 0.36
C GLN A 137 -13.23 -6.15 0.61
N LEU A 138 -13.61 -4.94 0.17
CA LEU A 138 -14.98 -4.44 0.31
C LEU A 138 -15.98 -5.32 -0.46
N ARG A 139 -15.60 -5.84 -1.62
CA ARG A 139 -16.40 -6.79 -2.38
C ARG A 139 -16.62 -8.09 -1.60
N ILE A 140 -15.55 -8.68 -1.06
CA ILE A 140 -15.64 -9.91 -0.26
C ILE A 140 -16.54 -9.70 0.96
N VAL A 141 -16.41 -8.56 1.66
CA VAL A 141 -17.27 -8.24 2.82
C VAL A 141 -18.74 -8.07 2.40
N LYS A 142 -19.00 -7.38 1.28
CA LYS A 142 -20.37 -7.21 0.75
C LYS A 142 -20.99 -8.53 0.30
N GLU A 143 -20.21 -9.43 -0.31
CA GLU A 143 -20.67 -10.76 -0.74
C GLU A 143 -20.90 -11.68 0.48
N ALA A 144 -19.97 -11.69 1.44
CA ALA A 144 -20.11 -12.45 2.68
C ALA A 144 -21.29 -11.96 3.54
N GLY A 145 -21.57 -10.66 3.56
CA GLY A 145 -22.73 -10.08 4.27
C GLY A 145 -24.07 -10.29 3.57
N ARG A 146 -24.08 -10.69 2.29
CA ARG A 146 -25.31 -11.05 1.54
C ARG A 146 -25.68 -12.52 1.66
N SER A 147 -24.74 -13.37 2.06
CA SER A 147 -25.06 -14.70 2.55
C SER A 147 -25.89 -14.52 3.81
N SER A 148 -27.16 -14.96 3.79
CA SER A 148 -28.06 -14.89 4.93
C SER A 148 -27.40 -15.63 6.08
N SER A 149 -26.75 -14.88 6.97
CA SER A 149 -25.97 -15.49 8.03
C SER A 149 -26.95 -16.32 8.87
N PRO A 150 -26.65 -17.61 9.15
CA PRO A 150 -27.48 -18.46 9.98
C PRO A 150 -27.33 -18.14 11.48
N TRP A 151 -26.76 -17.00 11.84
CA TRP A 151 -26.68 -16.56 13.22
C TRP A 151 -28.10 -16.23 13.72
N PRO A 152 -28.68 -17.03 14.63
CA PRO A 152 -29.87 -16.59 15.33
C PRO A 152 -29.42 -15.41 16.19
N ILE A 153 -29.81 -14.19 15.80
CA ILE A 153 -29.82 -13.07 16.75
C ILE A 153 -30.70 -13.57 17.91
N PRO A 154 -30.18 -13.74 19.13
CA PRO A 154 -31.00 -14.14 20.26
C PRO A 154 -32.11 -13.10 20.38
N SER A 155 -33.33 -13.52 20.07
CA SER A 155 -34.50 -12.67 20.23
C SER A 155 -34.53 -12.29 21.70
N LEU A 156 -34.31 -11.00 21.99
CA LEU A 156 -34.46 -10.47 23.34
C LEU A 156 -35.82 -10.96 23.88
N PRO A 157 -35.84 -11.63 25.05
CA PRO A 157 -37.09 -12.08 25.63
C PRO A 157 -37.82 -10.87 26.20
N GLY A 158 -38.83 -10.37 25.50
CA GLY A 158 -39.76 -9.42 26.10
C GLY A 158 -40.42 -8.48 25.12
N GLY A 159 -41.67 -8.76 24.76
CA GLY A 159 -42.52 -7.81 24.08
C GLY A 159 -43.72 -8.46 23.39
N GLY A 160 -44.60 -9.11 24.18
CA GLY A 160 -45.88 -9.58 23.68
C GLY A 160 -46.73 -8.43 23.13
N GLY A 161 -47.30 -8.62 21.94
CA GLY A 161 -48.19 -7.66 21.29
C GLY A 161 -48.90 -8.32 20.12
N THR A 162 -50.05 -8.93 20.41
CA THR A 162 -50.97 -9.58 19.47
C THR A 162 -51.69 -8.59 18.55
N ALA A 163 -51.89 -9.05 17.31
CA ALA A 163 -52.97 -8.77 16.36
C ALA A 163 -52.92 -7.50 15.50
N GLY A 164 -53.04 -7.67 14.18
CA GLY A 164 -53.49 -6.59 13.29
C GLY A 164 -53.17 -6.71 11.80
N SER A 165 -53.94 -7.57 11.10
CA SER A 165 -54.53 -7.37 9.75
C SER A 165 -53.69 -6.94 8.53
N GLY A 166 -53.92 -7.66 7.44
CA GLY A 166 -53.28 -7.50 6.13
C GLY A 166 -53.39 -6.12 5.47
N LEU A 167 -52.34 -5.81 4.73
CA LEU A 167 -52.31 -4.83 3.65
C LEU A 167 -51.54 -5.44 2.49
N THR A 168 -52.19 -5.43 1.33
CA THR A 168 -51.74 -5.93 0.04
C THR A 168 -50.55 -5.13 -0.49
N ASP A 169 -49.64 -5.85 -1.14
CA ASP A 169 -48.24 -5.46 -1.37
C ASP A 169 -47.97 -5.09 -2.85
N PRO A 170 -47.82 -3.80 -3.19
CA PRO A 170 -47.24 -3.37 -4.47
C PRO A 170 -45.72 -3.16 -4.40
N VAL A 171 -45.10 -3.31 -3.22
CA VAL A 171 -43.67 -3.02 -2.98
C VAL A 171 -42.79 -4.24 -3.31
N LEU A 172 -43.33 -5.45 -3.19
CA LEU A 172 -42.63 -6.68 -3.56
C LEU A 172 -42.34 -6.79 -5.07
N ALA A 173 -43.21 -6.24 -5.93
CA ALA A 173 -43.04 -6.24 -7.38
C ALA A 173 -41.96 -5.24 -7.84
N GLU A 174 -41.85 -4.10 -7.15
CA GLU A 174 -40.82 -3.09 -7.41
C GLU A 174 -39.42 -3.56 -6.95
N LEU A 175 -39.37 -4.32 -5.84
CA LEU A 175 -38.15 -4.99 -5.37
C LEU A 175 -37.73 -6.16 -6.27
N GLN A 176 -38.67 -6.83 -6.98
CA GLN A 176 -38.34 -7.84 -7.99
C GLN A 176 -37.83 -7.21 -9.30
N LEU A 177 -38.32 -6.04 -9.68
CA LEU A 177 -37.84 -5.30 -10.86
C LEU A 177 -36.41 -4.76 -10.64
N LEU A 178 -36.10 -4.25 -9.43
CA LEU A 178 -34.74 -3.87 -9.01
C LEU A 178 -33.79 -5.08 -8.90
N ARG A 179 -34.30 -6.27 -8.53
CA ARG A 179 -33.53 -7.53 -8.54
C ARG A 179 -33.13 -7.98 -9.95
N THR A 180 -33.98 -7.68 -10.95
CA THR A 180 -33.76 -8.10 -12.33
C THR A 180 -32.89 -7.10 -13.09
N ALA A 181 -32.93 -5.81 -12.73
CA ALA A 181 -32.04 -4.79 -13.28
C ALA A 181 -30.57 -4.93 -12.81
N ALA A 182 -30.35 -5.52 -11.63
CA ALA A 182 -29.00 -5.74 -11.08
C ALA A 182 -28.21 -6.90 -11.74
N GLN A 183 -28.82 -7.66 -12.67
CA GLN A 183 -28.16 -8.74 -13.42
C GLN A 183 -27.71 -8.34 -14.83
N ALA A 184 -27.83 -7.06 -15.23
CA ALA A 184 -27.63 -6.63 -16.61
C ALA A 184 -26.43 -5.68 -16.85
N VAL A 185 -25.46 -5.59 -15.94
CA VAL A 185 -24.21 -4.83 -16.19
C VAL A 185 -23.00 -5.76 -16.13
N HIS A 186 -22.91 -6.62 -17.14
CA HIS A 186 -21.63 -7.16 -17.59
C HIS A 186 -21.12 -6.27 -18.72
N ALA A 187 -20.03 -5.55 -18.47
CA ALA A 187 -19.16 -5.07 -19.54
C ALA A 187 -17.69 -5.15 -19.09
N PRO A 188 -16.76 -5.35 -20.03
CA PRO A 188 -15.54 -6.13 -19.82
C PRO A 188 -14.26 -5.31 -19.92
N GLY A 189 -13.20 -5.77 -19.23
CA GLY A 189 -11.82 -5.42 -19.57
C GLY A 189 -11.01 -4.82 -18.42
N SER A 190 -9.86 -5.46 -18.13
CA SER A 190 -8.82 -5.10 -17.14
C SER A 190 -9.28 -5.19 -15.68
N VAL A 191 -8.75 -6.03 -14.79
CA VAL A 191 -7.38 -6.55 -14.61
C VAL A 191 -7.48 -7.93 -13.96
N ARG A 192 -7.23 -8.98 -14.75
CA ARG A 192 -7.38 -10.39 -14.36
C ARG A 192 -6.08 -11.00 -13.78
N LEU A 193 -5.20 -10.19 -13.20
CA LEU A 193 -3.78 -10.57 -12.98
C LEU A 193 -3.30 -10.58 -11.52
N LEU A 194 -4.17 -10.36 -10.53
CA LEU A 194 -3.86 -10.59 -9.11
C LEU A 194 -4.78 -11.60 -8.43
N LEU A 195 -5.65 -12.24 -9.21
CA LEU A 195 -6.36 -13.43 -8.78
C LEU A 195 -5.52 -14.64 -9.21
N ALA A 196 -5.15 -15.46 -8.24
CA ALA A 196 -4.90 -16.88 -8.49
C ALA A 196 -6.02 -17.43 -9.40
N PRO A 197 -5.74 -18.42 -10.26
CA PRO A 197 -6.70 -18.94 -11.23
C PRO A 197 -8.00 -19.32 -10.53
N GLU A 198 -9.10 -18.97 -11.19
CA GLU A 198 -10.50 -19.06 -10.75
C GLU A 198 -10.71 -19.93 -9.52
N VAL A 199 -10.97 -19.27 -8.39
CA VAL A 199 -11.47 -19.95 -7.20
C VAL A 199 -12.81 -20.52 -7.60
N ASP A 200 -12.89 -21.85 -7.73
CA ASP A 200 -14.14 -22.58 -7.94
C ASP A 200 -15.21 -22.05 -6.98
N ALA A 201 -16.29 -21.51 -7.55
CA ALA A 201 -17.46 -21.03 -6.80
C ALA A 201 -18.20 -22.17 -6.06
N SER A 202 -17.74 -23.42 -6.17
CA SER A 202 -18.34 -24.59 -5.52
C SER A 202 -18.06 -24.71 -4.02
N LEU A 203 -17.28 -23.79 -3.43
CA LEU A 203 -16.89 -23.82 -2.01
C LEU A 203 -17.71 -22.87 -1.10
N GLU A 204 -18.80 -22.27 -1.59
CA GLU A 204 -19.64 -21.36 -0.79
C GLU A 204 -20.42 -22.03 0.37
N GLN A 205 -20.22 -23.32 0.63
CA GLN A 205 -20.98 -24.08 1.63
C GLN A 205 -20.15 -24.98 2.55
N THR A 206 -18.84 -24.78 2.66
CA THR A 206 -18.15 -25.26 3.87
C THR A 206 -18.64 -24.40 5.03
N ASP A 207 -19.36 -25.04 5.97
CA ASP A 207 -19.68 -24.49 7.28
C ASP A 207 -18.53 -23.62 7.76
N VAL A 208 -18.82 -22.36 8.10
CA VAL A 208 -17.84 -21.42 8.66
C VAL A 208 -17.52 -21.92 10.06
N VAL A 209 -16.74 -23.00 10.14
CA VAL A 209 -16.21 -23.53 11.37
C VAL A 209 -15.22 -22.50 11.85
N ILE A 210 -15.46 -21.94 13.04
CA ILE A 210 -14.55 -21.03 13.70
C ILE A 210 -13.23 -21.79 13.91
N VAL A 211 -12.26 -21.54 13.03
CA VAL A 211 -10.94 -22.14 13.11
C VAL A 211 -10.22 -21.51 14.30
N GLY A 212 -9.99 -22.33 15.34
CA GLY A 212 -9.29 -21.87 16.54
C GLY A 212 -7.80 -21.57 16.27
N ARG A 213 -7.19 -20.75 17.13
CA ARG A 213 -5.75 -20.41 17.12
C ARG A 213 -4.85 -21.64 16.93
N GLN A 214 -5.14 -22.74 17.63
CA GLN A 214 -4.36 -23.98 17.58
C GLN A 214 -4.44 -24.67 16.21
N GLN A 215 -5.59 -24.60 15.54
CA GLN A 215 -5.76 -25.18 14.21
C GLN A 215 -5.00 -24.37 13.16
N VAL A 216 -5.02 -23.02 13.25
CA VAL A 216 -4.21 -22.17 12.36
C VAL A 216 -2.72 -22.45 12.57
N ALA A 217 -2.26 -22.54 13.82
CA ALA A 217 -0.87 -22.85 14.13
C ALA A 217 -0.46 -24.24 13.59
N ALA A 218 -1.29 -25.27 13.78
CA ALA A 218 -1.03 -26.61 13.26
C ALA A 218 -0.99 -26.64 11.73
N SER A 219 -1.94 -25.99 11.05
CA SER A 219 -1.94 -25.87 9.58
C SER A 219 -0.70 -25.14 9.08
N TRP A 220 -0.28 -24.08 9.78
CA TRP A 220 0.95 -23.35 9.43
C TRP A 220 2.21 -24.22 9.60
N LYS A 221 2.31 -24.99 10.69
CA LYS A 221 3.41 -25.96 10.89
C LYS A 221 3.46 -27.00 9.77
N GLY A 222 2.32 -27.57 9.40
CA GLY A 222 2.21 -28.51 8.30
C GLY A 222 2.67 -27.90 6.96
N PHE A 223 2.22 -26.67 6.67
CA PHE A 223 2.67 -25.91 5.51
C PHE A 223 4.19 -25.68 5.51
N VAL A 224 4.78 -25.26 6.63
CA VAL A 224 6.23 -25.02 6.72
C VAL A 224 7.04 -26.30 6.46
N ALA A 225 6.62 -27.44 7.02
CA ALA A 225 7.28 -28.72 6.80
C ALA A 225 7.22 -29.16 5.32
N GLU A 226 6.06 -29.04 4.69
CA GLU A 226 5.89 -29.37 3.28
C GLU A 226 6.66 -28.39 2.37
N ALA A 227 6.55 -27.09 2.63
CA ALA A 227 7.27 -26.06 1.88
C ALA A 227 8.80 -26.23 1.97
N SER A 228 9.33 -26.63 3.13
CA SER A 228 10.76 -26.93 3.30
C SER A 228 11.20 -28.09 2.40
N THR A 229 10.42 -29.17 2.34
CA THR A 229 10.70 -30.33 1.48
C THR A 229 10.69 -29.95 0.00
N LEU A 230 9.69 -29.15 -0.41
CA LEU A 230 9.56 -28.68 -1.80
C LEU A 230 10.67 -27.70 -2.19
N LEU A 231 11.09 -26.83 -1.28
CA LEU A 231 12.22 -25.93 -1.50
C LEU A 231 13.52 -26.70 -1.70
N LEU A 232 13.78 -27.73 -0.89
CA LEU A 232 14.96 -28.59 -1.06
C LEU A 232 14.95 -29.31 -2.41
N ALA A 233 13.80 -29.82 -2.85
CA ALA A 233 13.66 -30.46 -4.16
C ALA A 233 14.00 -29.48 -5.30
N LEU A 234 13.48 -28.24 -5.24
CA LEU A 234 13.74 -27.20 -6.24
C LEU A 234 15.17 -26.65 -6.18
N ASP A 235 15.81 -26.63 -5.01
CA ASP A 235 17.22 -26.23 -4.90
C ASP A 235 18.16 -27.29 -5.50
N VAL A 236 17.80 -28.59 -5.42
CA VAL A 236 18.54 -29.68 -6.09
C VAL A 236 18.23 -29.71 -7.59
N ASN A 237 16.97 -29.55 -7.97
CA ASN A 237 16.52 -29.56 -9.36
C ASN A 237 15.54 -28.40 -9.63
N PRO A 238 16.03 -27.24 -10.11
CA PRO A 238 15.18 -26.09 -10.41
C PRO A 238 14.14 -26.34 -11.52
N ALA A 239 14.30 -27.40 -12.31
CA ALA A 239 13.38 -27.80 -13.37
C ALA A 239 12.34 -28.84 -12.92
N ASP A 240 12.24 -29.13 -11.61
CA ASP A 240 11.20 -30.02 -11.07
C ASP A 240 9.81 -29.34 -11.11
N GLU A 241 9.11 -29.55 -12.23
CA GLU A 241 7.76 -29.01 -12.45
C GLU A 241 6.74 -29.54 -11.45
N ALA A 242 6.90 -30.78 -10.96
CA ALA A 242 5.98 -31.38 -10.00
C ALA A 242 6.10 -30.70 -8.64
N ALA A 243 7.33 -30.50 -8.15
CA ALA A 243 7.59 -29.75 -6.93
C ALA A 243 7.09 -28.30 -7.03
N ALA A 244 7.34 -27.63 -8.17
CA ALA A 244 6.86 -26.27 -8.41
C ALA A 244 5.32 -26.19 -8.43
N CYS A 245 4.65 -27.17 -9.06
CA CYS A 245 3.19 -27.25 -9.09
C CYS A 245 2.61 -27.46 -7.69
N ARG A 246 3.17 -28.41 -6.93
CA ARG A 246 2.74 -28.67 -5.55
C ARG A 246 2.97 -27.47 -4.63
N MET A 247 4.10 -26.78 -4.78
CA MET A 247 4.39 -25.56 -4.01
C MET A 247 3.34 -24.46 -4.27
N LYS A 248 2.89 -24.29 -5.52
CA LYS A 248 1.80 -23.36 -5.85
C LYS A 248 0.48 -23.75 -5.16
N GLN A 249 0.14 -25.04 -5.17
CA GLN A 249 -1.09 -25.55 -4.55
C GLN A 249 -1.10 -25.30 -3.04
N VAL A 250 -0.07 -25.77 -2.32
CA VAL A 250 0.00 -25.63 -0.86
C VAL A 250 0.08 -24.16 -0.42
N THR A 251 0.76 -23.32 -1.23
CA THR A 251 0.77 -21.86 -1.06
C THR A 251 -0.64 -21.26 -1.20
N ALA A 252 -1.41 -21.68 -2.20
CA ALA A 252 -2.76 -21.19 -2.42
C ALA A 252 -3.71 -21.60 -1.29
N GLU A 253 -3.56 -22.82 -0.77
CA GLU A 253 -4.31 -23.35 0.38
C GLU A 253 -4.03 -22.52 1.64
N ILE A 254 -2.76 -22.36 2.02
CA ILE A 254 -2.42 -21.61 3.23
C ILE A 254 -2.76 -20.11 3.10
N SER A 255 -2.58 -19.53 1.92
CA SER A 255 -2.96 -18.13 1.66
C SER A 255 -4.46 -17.92 1.82
N ARG A 256 -5.27 -18.90 1.39
CA ARG A 256 -6.73 -18.87 1.56
C ARG A 256 -7.09 -18.91 3.04
N LEU A 257 -6.49 -19.82 3.82
CA LEU A 257 -6.70 -19.89 5.27
C LEU A 257 -6.33 -18.56 5.93
N CYS A 258 -5.14 -18.01 5.67
CA CYS A 258 -4.70 -16.76 6.26
C CYS A 258 -5.60 -15.57 5.89
N ARG A 259 -6.06 -15.47 4.63
CA ARG A 259 -7.01 -14.43 4.21
C ARG A 259 -8.35 -14.57 4.94
N HIS A 260 -8.89 -15.79 5.00
CA HIS A 260 -10.14 -16.07 5.69
C HIS A 260 -10.06 -15.70 7.18
N MET A 261 -8.99 -16.11 7.87
CA MET A 261 -8.76 -15.76 9.27
C MET A 261 -8.55 -14.26 9.49
N SER A 262 -7.86 -13.58 8.57
CA SER A 262 -7.66 -12.13 8.66
C SER A 262 -8.97 -11.34 8.55
N LEU A 263 -9.98 -11.89 7.87
CA LEU A 263 -11.28 -11.24 7.66
C LEU A 263 -12.31 -11.63 8.72
N LEU A 264 -12.42 -12.93 9.04
CA LEU A 264 -13.47 -13.44 9.92
C LEU A 264 -13.07 -13.52 11.39
N ALA A 265 -11.77 -13.63 11.68
CA ALA A 265 -11.25 -13.77 13.04
C ALA A 265 -9.91 -13.01 13.20
N PRO A 266 -9.91 -11.67 13.01
CA PRO A 266 -8.70 -10.86 13.01
C PRO A 266 -7.91 -10.98 14.32
N ASP A 267 -8.60 -11.05 15.46
CA ASP A 267 -7.97 -11.23 16.78
C ASP A 267 -7.25 -12.59 16.90
N THR A 268 -7.85 -13.64 16.33
CA THR A 268 -7.21 -14.97 16.29
C THR A 268 -5.96 -14.93 15.42
N MET A 269 -6.04 -14.29 14.25
CA MET A 269 -4.88 -14.14 13.37
C MET A 269 -3.78 -13.33 14.04
N LEU A 270 -4.12 -12.23 14.72
CA LEU A 270 -3.16 -11.40 15.46
C LEU A 270 -2.50 -12.19 16.58
N ALA A 271 -3.27 -12.96 17.35
CA ALA A 271 -2.75 -13.82 18.40
C ALA A 271 -1.77 -14.86 17.84
N VAL A 272 -2.10 -15.54 16.73
CA VAL A 272 -1.18 -16.48 16.05
C VAL A 272 0.11 -15.77 15.64
N MET A 273 0.02 -14.57 15.07
CA MET A 273 1.20 -13.79 14.64
C MET A 273 2.11 -13.38 15.80
N GLN A 274 1.58 -13.28 17.01
CA GLN A 274 2.31 -12.93 18.24
C GLN A 274 2.70 -14.16 19.07
N THR A 275 2.48 -15.37 18.54
CA THR A 275 2.78 -16.63 19.24
C THR A 275 4.05 -17.26 18.69
N HIS A 276 4.90 -17.75 19.59
CA HIS A 276 5.95 -18.67 19.22
C HIS A 276 5.33 -20.05 18.93
N LEU A 277 5.31 -20.47 17.66
CA LEU A 277 4.47 -21.58 17.21
C LEU A 277 4.83 -22.92 17.85
N GLU A 278 6.08 -23.13 18.27
CA GLU A 278 6.49 -24.39 18.93
C GLU A 278 6.09 -24.48 20.39
N THR A 279 6.39 -23.45 21.18
CA THR A 279 6.14 -23.45 22.63
C THR A 279 4.73 -22.99 22.99
N SER A 280 3.99 -22.43 22.02
CA SER A 280 2.71 -21.72 22.26
C SER A 280 2.84 -20.56 23.25
N THR A 281 4.05 -20.08 23.52
CA THR A 281 4.29 -18.92 24.39
C THR A 281 3.83 -17.66 23.67
N GLU A 282 3.01 -16.86 24.34
CA GLU A 282 2.56 -15.56 23.84
C GLU A 282 3.68 -14.52 23.94
N LEU A 283 3.66 -13.54 23.02
CA LEU A 283 4.44 -12.29 23.11
C LEU A 283 5.97 -12.49 23.11
N THR A 284 6.46 -13.51 22.42
CA THR A 284 7.91 -13.62 22.17
C THR A 284 8.27 -12.74 20.98
N THR A 285 8.90 -11.59 21.24
CA THR A 285 9.53 -10.80 20.18
C THR A 285 10.77 -11.54 19.70
N PRO A 286 10.94 -11.75 18.38
CA PRO A 286 12.19 -12.29 17.84
C PRO A 286 13.39 -11.44 18.25
N GLU A 287 14.58 -12.03 18.26
CA GLU A 287 15.81 -11.29 18.55
C GLU A 287 16.01 -10.12 17.55
N PRO A 288 16.62 -9.00 17.98
CA PRO A 288 16.93 -7.89 17.08
C PRO A 288 17.72 -8.36 15.85
N GLY A 289 17.27 -7.97 14.66
CA GLY A 289 17.90 -8.37 13.39
C GLY A 289 17.42 -9.72 12.83
N PHE A 290 16.56 -10.47 13.54
CA PHE A 290 15.94 -11.69 13.03
C PHE A 290 15.30 -11.49 11.64
N TRP A 291 14.46 -10.46 11.49
CA TRP A 291 13.80 -10.17 10.22
C TRP A 291 14.77 -9.78 9.10
N SER A 292 15.91 -9.16 9.43
CA SER A 292 16.97 -8.86 8.47
C SER A 292 17.63 -10.14 7.95
N GLN A 293 17.84 -11.14 8.80
CA GLN A 293 18.35 -12.45 8.39
C GLN A 293 17.36 -13.19 7.49
N VAL A 294 16.06 -13.18 7.86
CA VAL A 294 15.00 -13.74 7.01
C VAL A 294 14.99 -13.04 5.65
N LEU A 295 15.06 -11.70 5.61
CA LEU A 295 15.08 -10.93 4.36
C LEU A 295 16.27 -11.30 3.46
N GLN A 296 17.45 -11.49 4.03
CA GLN A 296 18.65 -11.92 3.30
C GLN A 296 18.46 -13.30 2.64
N SER A 297 17.76 -14.22 3.30
CA SER A 297 17.46 -15.55 2.76
C SER A 297 16.56 -15.52 1.51
N LEU A 298 15.75 -14.46 1.35
CA LEU A 298 14.78 -14.36 0.24
C LEU A 298 15.43 -14.03 -1.10
N ARG A 299 16.69 -13.58 -1.11
CA ARG A 299 17.42 -13.16 -2.33
C ARG A 299 16.59 -12.18 -3.18
N LEU A 300 16.07 -11.14 -2.55
CA LEU A 300 15.23 -10.13 -3.20
C LEU A 300 16.04 -9.36 -4.26
N THR A 301 15.37 -8.96 -5.33
CA THR A 301 15.95 -8.03 -6.31
C THR A 301 15.98 -6.60 -5.74
N GLU A 302 16.83 -5.74 -6.30
CA GLU A 302 16.86 -4.31 -5.93
C GLU A 302 15.53 -3.60 -6.18
N GLU A 303 14.77 -4.04 -7.19
CA GLU A 303 13.42 -3.53 -7.45
C GLU A 303 12.44 -3.94 -6.34
N GLN A 304 12.44 -5.21 -5.94
CA GLN A 304 11.62 -5.70 -4.83
C GLN A 304 11.97 -4.98 -3.52
N LEU A 305 13.26 -4.77 -3.24
CA LEU A 305 13.71 -4.01 -2.07
C LEU A 305 13.20 -2.56 -2.11
N ARG A 306 13.23 -1.91 -3.27
CA ARG A 306 12.67 -0.56 -3.45
C ARG A 306 11.17 -0.53 -3.19
N GLU A 307 10.42 -1.52 -3.69
CA GLU A 307 8.98 -1.67 -3.43
C GLU A 307 8.70 -1.89 -1.93
N LEU A 308 9.48 -2.73 -1.24
CA LEU A 308 9.33 -2.95 0.20
C LEU A 308 9.62 -1.70 1.04
N ARG A 309 10.63 -0.90 0.67
CA ARG A 309 10.91 0.37 1.33
C ARG A 309 9.76 1.35 1.16
N ALA A 310 9.26 1.50 -0.07
CA ALA A 310 8.17 2.42 -0.37
C ALA A 310 6.87 2.05 0.37
N VAL A 311 6.50 0.76 0.44
CA VAL A 311 5.31 0.35 1.20
C VAL A 311 5.51 0.54 2.71
N TYR A 312 6.73 0.37 3.23
CA TYR A 312 7.02 0.62 4.65
C TYR A 312 6.98 2.11 5.00
N GLU A 313 7.48 2.99 4.13
CA GLU A 313 7.37 4.45 4.29
C GLU A 313 5.90 4.88 4.36
N LEU A 314 5.07 4.38 3.44
CA LEU A 314 3.63 4.62 3.42
C LEU A 314 2.96 4.13 4.71
N PHE A 315 3.22 2.88 5.11
CA PHE A 315 2.72 2.30 6.35
C PHE A 315 3.12 3.11 7.59
N SER A 316 4.39 3.52 7.67
CA SER A 316 4.93 4.30 8.78
C SER A 316 4.28 5.68 8.87
N GLY A 317 4.02 6.32 7.73
CA GLY A 317 3.27 7.58 7.66
C GLY A 317 1.85 7.44 8.20
N ILE A 318 1.14 6.39 7.78
CA ILE A 318 -0.22 6.07 8.26
C ILE A 318 -0.22 5.81 9.77
N MET A 319 0.68 4.93 10.25
CA MET A 319 0.76 4.58 11.67
C MET A 319 1.12 5.79 12.55
N ARG A 320 1.99 6.69 12.08
CA ARG A 320 2.33 7.92 12.82
C ARG A 320 1.09 8.79 13.09
N ARG A 321 0.20 8.92 12.09
CA ARG A 321 -1.06 9.68 12.22
C ARG A 321 -2.03 8.99 13.17
N ILE A 322 -2.24 7.67 13.03
CA ILE A 322 -3.10 6.88 13.93
C ILE A 322 -2.62 6.99 15.38
N LEU A 323 -1.31 6.88 15.62
CA LEU A 323 -0.73 7.00 16.96
C LEU A 323 -0.81 8.42 17.52
N ALA A 324 -0.84 9.46 16.67
CA ALA A 324 -1.10 10.83 17.10
C ALA A 324 -2.57 11.03 17.48
N GLU A 325 -3.51 10.53 16.67
CA GLU A 325 -4.95 10.50 16.98
C GLU A 325 -5.20 9.77 18.32
N ARG A 326 -4.59 8.59 18.52
CA ARG A 326 -4.72 7.82 19.76
C ARG A 326 -4.20 8.58 20.99
N ARG A 327 -3.07 9.29 20.86
CA ARG A 327 -2.54 10.14 21.94
C ARG A 327 -3.48 11.29 22.29
N ALA A 328 -4.08 11.94 21.28
CA ALA A 328 -5.06 13.01 21.51
C ALA A 328 -6.31 12.48 22.22
N VAL A 329 -6.83 11.33 21.78
CA VAL A 329 -7.95 10.64 22.41
C VAL A 329 -7.65 10.27 23.87
N GLN A 330 -6.47 9.72 24.13
CA GLN A 330 -6.05 9.38 25.49
C GLN A 330 -5.91 10.62 26.39
N ALA A 331 -5.43 11.74 25.84
CA ALA A 331 -5.37 13.01 26.56
C ALA A 331 -6.77 13.52 26.92
N GLN A 332 -7.75 13.45 26.00
CA GLN A 332 -9.14 13.82 26.25
C GLN A 332 -9.78 12.98 27.36
N LEU A 333 -9.58 11.65 27.34
CA LEU A 333 -10.04 10.76 28.42
C LEU A 333 -9.42 11.14 29.76
N SER A 334 -8.10 11.37 29.79
CA SER A 334 -7.40 11.74 31.02
C SER A 334 -7.89 13.07 31.60
N ALA A 335 -8.18 14.05 30.74
CA ALA A 335 -8.74 15.34 31.14
C ALA A 335 -10.18 15.21 31.65
N GLY A 336 -11.00 14.37 31.01
CA GLY A 336 -12.36 14.07 31.45
C GLY A 336 -12.41 13.42 32.83
N LEU A 337 -11.48 12.48 33.11
CA LEU A 337 -11.36 11.82 34.42
C LEU A 337 -10.86 12.75 35.53
N GLN A 338 -10.10 13.80 35.19
CA GLN A 338 -9.61 14.79 36.14
C GLN A 338 -10.59 15.96 36.36
N ALA A 339 -11.63 16.08 35.54
CA ALA A 339 -12.64 17.11 35.73
C ALA A 339 -13.37 16.90 37.06
N GLU A 340 -13.51 17.97 37.85
CA GLU A 340 -14.23 17.98 39.12
C GLU A 340 -15.60 17.28 39.01
N PRO A 341 -16.01 16.51 40.04
CA PRO A 341 -17.27 15.78 40.02
C PRO A 341 -18.43 16.74 39.72
N ARG A 342 -19.07 16.55 38.56
CA ARG A 342 -20.18 17.40 38.14
C ARG A 342 -21.36 17.26 39.12
N PRO A 343 -22.07 18.36 39.42
CA PRO A 343 -23.29 18.29 40.22
C PRO A 343 -24.28 17.30 39.59
N PRO A 344 -24.94 16.45 40.39
CA PRO A 344 -25.78 15.35 39.89
C PRO A 344 -26.95 15.81 39.01
N LEU A 345 -27.40 17.06 39.17
CA LEU A 345 -28.47 17.65 38.35
C LEU A 345 -28.04 17.95 36.90
N VAL A 346 -26.75 18.17 36.63
CA VAL A 346 -26.24 18.46 35.27
C VAL A 346 -25.75 17.17 34.58
N ALA A 347 -25.37 16.16 35.36
CA ALA A 347 -24.85 14.89 34.86
C ALA A 347 -25.86 14.07 34.03
N GLN A 348 -27.18 14.27 34.22
CA GLN A 348 -28.20 13.51 33.50
C GLN A 348 -28.47 14.00 32.06
N GLN A 349 -28.02 15.20 31.68
CA GLN A 349 -28.30 15.78 30.35
C GLN A 349 -27.11 15.80 29.41
N GLN A 350 -25.90 15.56 29.91
CA GLN A 350 -24.69 15.60 29.10
C GLN A 350 -24.23 14.19 28.77
N VAL A 351 -24.01 13.93 27.48
CA VAL A 351 -23.38 12.69 27.01
C VAL A 351 -22.01 12.58 27.70
N PRO A 352 -21.70 11.46 28.36
CA PRO A 352 -20.40 11.26 28.99
C PRO A 352 -19.30 11.45 27.94
N PRO A 353 -18.24 12.22 28.20
CA PRO A 353 -17.15 12.44 27.24
C PRO A 353 -16.51 11.12 26.78
N GLU A 354 -16.63 10.06 27.58
CA GLU A 354 -16.24 8.69 27.23
C GLU A 354 -16.99 8.14 26.00
N ALA A 355 -18.26 8.50 25.82
CA ALA A 355 -19.08 8.03 24.71
C ALA A 355 -18.67 8.62 23.36
N GLU A 356 -18.05 9.81 23.33
CA GLU A 356 -17.49 10.42 22.11
C GLU A 356 -16.11 9.83 21.75
N VAL A 357 -15.40 9.32 22.74
CA VAL A 357 -14.04 8.77 22.56
C VAL A 357 -14.06 7.36 21.99
N LEU A 358 -14.99 6.50 22.43
CA LEU A 358 -15.01 5.08 22.02
C LEU A 358 -15.10 4.89 20.49
N PRO A 359 -15.99 5.59 19.75
CA PRO A 359 -16.03 5.48 18.29
C PRO A 359 -14.72 5.92 17.63
N SER A 360 -14.07 6.96 18.17
CA SER A 360 -12.77 7.43 17.68
C SER A 360 -11.66 6.39 17.86
N LEU A 361 -11.63 5.70 19.00
CA LEU A 361 -10.68 4.62 19.26
C LEU A 361 -10.94 3.42 18.35
N GLU A 362 -12.20 3.03 18.18
CA GLU A 362 -12.61 1.93 17.30
C GLU A 362 -12.21 2.22 15.84
N ARG A 363 -12.45 3.45 15.37
CA ARG A 363 -12.00 3.91 14.05
C ARG A 363 -10.49 3.79 13.89
N ASN A 364 -9.72 4.17 14.91
CA ASN A 364 -8.26 4.03 14.90
C ASN A 364 -7.81 2.57 14.83
N MET A 365 -8.46 1.67 15.57
CA MET A 365 -8.17 0.23 15.50
C MET A 365 -8.46 -0.34 14.10
N ARG A 366 -9.58 0.07 13.48
CA ARG A 366 -9.91 -0.32 12.09
C ARG A 366 -8.87 0.20 11.09
N LYS A 367 -8.44 1.47 11.20
CA LYS A 367 -7.38 2.06 10.38
C LYS A 367 -6.05 1.30 10.53
N GLU A 368 -5.66 0.95 11.75
CA GLU A 368 -4.45 0.18 12.05
C GLU A 368 -4.51 -1.21 11.42
N GLY A 369 -5.61 -1.94 11.61
CA GLY A 369 -5.82 -3.25 10.99
C GLY A 369 -5.73 -3.19 9.46
N ALA A 370 -6.37 -2.19 8.84
CA ALA A 370 -6.30 -1.97 7.40
C ALA A 370 -4.86 -1.68 6.90
N ALA A 371 -4.10 -0.87 7.65
CA ALA A 371 -2.70 -0.57 7.31
C ALA A 371 -1.82 -1.82 7.34
N HIS A 372 -1.98 -2.68 8.35
CA HIS A 372 -1.26 -3.96 8.41
C HIS A 372 -1.66 -4.92 7.28
N LEU A 373 -2.97 -4.98 6.96
CA LEU A 373 -3.48 -5.82 5.88
C LEU A 373 -2.96 -5.36 4.52
N LEU A 374 -2.83 -4.05 4.29
CA LEU A 374 -2.23 -3.47 3.09
C LEU A 374 -0.78 -3.94 2.89
N VAL A 375 0.07 -3.84 3.91
CA VAL A 375 1.47 -4.28 3.81
C VAL A 375 1.55 -5.78 3.52
N ARG A 376 0.73 -6.60 4.20
CA ARG A 376 0.67 -8.05 4.00
C ARG A 376 0.23 -8.41 2.57
N ALA A 377 -0.86 -7.81 2.11
CA ALA A 377 -1.42 -8.08 0.79
C ALA A 377 -0.46 -7.63 -0.33
N PHE A 378 0.17 -6.47 -0.18
CA PHE A 378 1.16 -5.98 -1.14
C PHE A 378 2.40 -6.88 -1.18
N MET A 379 2.97 -7.20 -0.01
CA MET A 379 4.18 -8.03 0.07
C MET A 379 3.97 -9.44 -0.53
N PHE A 380 2.94 -10.17 -0.07
CA PHE A 380 2.74 -11.56 -0.47
C PHE A 380 1.92 -11.74 -1.75
N GLY A 381 1.11 -10.74 -2.12
CA GLY A 381 0.29 -10.78 -3.33
C GLY A 381 1.01 -10.26 -4.57
N ARG A 382 2.02 -9.39 -4.39
CA ARG A 382 2.67 -8.68 -5.51
C ARG A 382 4.18 -8.76 -5.49
N VAL A 383 4.82 -8.39 -4.38
CA VAL A 383 6.28 -8.21 -4.34
C VAL A 383 7.01 -9.55 -4.36
N LEU A 384 6.61 -10.48 -3.50
CA LEU A 384 7.28 -11.77 -3.35
C LEU A 384 6.73 -12.79 -4.36
N SER A 385 7.65 -13.52 -5.00
CA SER A 385 7.29 -14.74 -5.72
C SER A 385 6.87 -15.85 -4.74
N ILE A 386 6.19 -16.88 -5.25
CA ILE A 386 5.75 -18.04 -4.45
C ILE A 386 6.92 -18.72 -3.74
N VAL A 387 8.05 -18.89 -4.43
CA VAL A 387 9.28 -19.47 -3.84
C VAL A 387 9.80 -18.59 -2.70
N GLN A 388 9.83 -17.27 -2.89
CA GLN A 388 10.25 -16.32 -1.84
C GLN A 388 9.28 -16.32 -0.66
N MET A 389 7.97 -16.43 -0.89
CA MET A 389 6.98 -16.55 0.18
C MET A 389 7.21 -17.83 1.01
N CYS A 390 7.46 -18.97 0.36
CA CYS A 390 7.79 -20.22 1.04
C CYS A 390 9.09 -20.11 1.84
N ARG A 391 10.14 -19.49 1.27
CA ARG A 391 11.38 -19.21 2.00
C ARG A 391 11.14 -18.32 3.22
N ALA A 392 10.32 -17.28 3.10
CA ALA A 392 9.96 -16.43 4.23
C ALA A 392 9.26 -17.23 5.33
N ALA A 393 8.35 -18.14 4.99
CA ALA A 393 7.68 -19.02 5.95
C ALA A 393 8.64 -19.98 6.65
N VAL A 394 9.54 -20.62 5.90
CA VAL A 394 10.51 -21.59 6.46
C VAL A 394 11.55 -20.87 7.33
N HIS A 395 12.13 -19.77 6.86
CA HIS A 395 13.17 -19.05 7.59
C HIS A 395 12.66 -18.21 8.76
N SER A 396 11.38 -17.84 8.78
CA SER A 396 10.78 -17.15 9.94
C SER A 396 10.33 -18.10 11.05
N TYR A 397 10.29 -19.42 10.78
CA TYR A 397 9.96 -20.41 11.80
C TYR A 397 10.95 -20.35 12.98
N PRO A 398 10.51 -20.34 14.24
CA PRO A 398 9.19 -20.70 14.76
C PRO A 398 8.17 -19.55 14.88
N TYR A 399 8.45 -18.39 14.31
CA TYR A 399 7.52 -17.26 14.27
C TYR A 399 6.67 -17.26 13.01
N PHE A 400 5.50 -16.65 13.07
CA PHE A 400 4.72 -16.36 11.88
C PHE A 400 5.39 -15.22 11.09
N PRO A 401 5.46 -15.26 9.74
CA PRO A 401 6.03 -14.17 8.96
C PRO A 401 5.42 -12.82 9.30
N ASN A 402 6.26 -11.84 9.66
CA ASN A 402 5.83 -10.49 9.95
C ASN A 402 6.13 -9.56 8.76
N PRO A 403 5.12 -9.18 7.95
CA PRO A 403 5.32 -8.35 6.77
C PRO A 403 5.85 -6.96 7.12
N THR A 404 5.41 -6.37 8.22
CA THR A 404 5.91 -5.04 8.63
C THR A 404 7.34 -5.14 9.12
N GLY A 405 7.69 -6.21 9.85
CA GLY A 405 9.08 -6.48 10.27
C GLY A 405 10.03 -6.69 9.07
N LEU A 406 9.60 -7.44 8.06
CA LEU A 406 10.37 -7.64 6.82
C LEU A 406 10.52 -6.35 6.01
N ALA A 407 9.44 -5.57 5.87
CA ALA A 407 9.47 -4.31 5.15
C ALA A 407 10.33 -3.26 5.87
N ALA A 408 10.27 -3.23 7.21
CA ALA A 408 11.15 -2.39 8.02
C ALA A 408 12.62 -2.78 7.87
N ALA A 409 12.93 -4.07 7.93
CA ALA A 409 14.29 -4.57 7.73
C ALA A 409 14.85 -4.16 6.35
N ALA A 410 14.00 -4.07 5.32
CA ALA A 410 14.40 -3.61 3.98
C ALA A 410 14.86 -2.13 3.96
N THR A 411 14.40 -1.31 4.91
CA THR A 411 14.85 0.09 5.10
C THR A 411 16.14 0.21 5.92
N GLY A 412 16.64 -0.88 6.50
CA GLY A 412 17.78 -0.86 7.43
C GLY A 412 17.42 -0.39 8.84
N VAL A 413 16.14 -0.16 9.13
CA VAL A 413 15.65 0.10 10.50
C VAL A 413 15.61 -1.23 11.25
N SER A 414 16.37 -1.32 12.34
CA SER A 414 16.23 -2.41 13.31
C SER A 414 14.94 -2.19 14.10
N VAL A 415 13.94 -3.05 13.88
CA VAL A 415 12.67 -3.10 14.63
C VAL A 415 12.80 -4.03 15.82
#